data_AF-A0A8I2YP77-F1
#
_entry.id   AF-A0A8I2YP77-F1
#
_cell.length_a   1.000
_cell.length_b   1.000
_cell.length_c   1.000
_cell.angle_alpha   90.00
_cell.angle_beta   90.00
_cell.angle_gamma   90.00
#
_symmetry.space_group_name_H-M   'P 1'
#
loop_
_entity.id
_entity.type
_entity.pdbx_description
1 polymer ?
#
loop_
_entity_poly.entity_id
_entity_poly.type
_entity_poly.pdbx_seq_one_letter_code
_entity_poly.pdbx_strand_id
1 'polypeptide(L)' 'MDEAEQHVQYFSWMIGEQSKVMIATSAFSTGNVYLHMCLVLHVDKPFEMLEYIQGQGRARHDGASALYYTLVPTKQWKEG' A
#
# COMPACT_ATOMS: atom_id res chain seq x y z
N MET A 1 12.27 5.96 10.92
CA MET A 1 11.75 4.66 11.39
C MET A 1 12.91 3.69 11.39
N ASP A 2 13.38 3.32 12.58
CA ASP A 2 14.41 2.27 12.68
C ASP A 2 13.81 0.89 12.33
N GLU A 3 14.66 -0.10 12.07
CA GLU A 3 14.25 -1.44 11.63
C GLU A 3 13.29 -2.15 12.60
N ALA A 4 13.50 -1.96 13.91
CA ALA A 4 12.67 -2.56 14.94
C ALA A 4 11.25 -1.95 14.93
N GLU A 5 11.16 -0.64 14.75
CA GLU A 5 9.90 0.07 14.61
C GLU A 5 9.15 -0.35 13.34
N GLN A 6 9.85 -0.56 12.22
CA GLN A 6 9.22 -1.08 10.99
C GLN A 6 8.62 -2.47 11.21
N HIS A 7 9.36 -3.33 11.90
CA HIS A 7 8.99 -4.71 12.16
C HIS A 7 7.75 -4.82 13.06
N VAL A 8 7.68 -3.99 14.10
CA VAL A 8 6.52 -3.92 15.01
C VAL A 8 5.27 -3.43 14.27
N GLN A 9 5.38 -2.34 13.49
CA GLN A 9 4.26 -1.79 12.71
C GLN A 9 3.76 -2.79 11.66
N TYR A 10 4.68 -3.47 10.98
CA TYR A 10 4.37 -4.50 10.01
C TYR A 10 3.59 -5.65 10.64
N PHE A 11 4.08 -6.22 11.75
CA PHE A 11 3.41 -7.33 12.40
C PHE A 11 2.05 -6.96 12.97
N SER A 12 1.94 -5.78 13.59
CA SER A 12 0.69 -5.26 14.14
C SER A 12 -0.39 -5.10 13.06
N TRP A 13 0.02 -4.66 11.85
CA TRP A 13 -0.86 -4.57 10.70
C TRP A 13 -1.23 -5.95 10.13
N MET A 14 -0.27 -6.87 10.00
CA MET A 14 -0.49 -8.24 9.48
C MET A 14 -1.56 -9.02 10.26
N ILE A 15 -1.59 -8.85 11.58
CA ILE A 15 -2.55 -9.53 12.48
C ILE A 15 -3.81 -8.69 12.72
N GLY A 16 -3.85 -7.44 12.26
CA GLY A 16 -5.00 -6.54 12.37
C GLY A 16 -5.32 -6.05 13.79
N GLU A 17 -4.36 -6.11 14.73
CA GLU A 17 -4.60 -5.82 16.15
C GLU A 17 -4.70 -4.32 16.45
N GLN A 18 -3.94 -3.46 15.77
CA GLN A 18 -3.92 -2.02 16.09
C GLN A 18 -4.27 -1.11 14.90
N SER A 19 -3.95 -1.52 13.66
CA SER A 19 -4.24 -0.72 12.47
C SER A 19 -4.62 -1.61 11.30
N LYS A 20 -5.81 -1.37 10.75
CA LYS A 20 -6.29 -2.06 9.52
C LYS A 20 -5.70 -1.47 8.25
N VAL A 21 -5.01 -0.33 8.35
CA VAL A 21 -4.47 0.44 7.24
C VAL A 21 -2.98 0.62 7.46
N MET A 22 -2.21 0.44 6.38
CA MET A 22 -0.79 0.73 6.33
C MET A 22 -0.56 1.85 5.34
N ILE A 23 0.10 2.92 5.80
CA ILE A 23 0.55 4.02 4.94
C ILE A 23 2.04 3.79 4.68
N ALA A 24 2.41 3.62 3.42
CA ALA A 24 3.77 3.32 3.03
C ALA A 24 4.15 4.03 1.73
N THR A 25 5.45 4.23 1.54
CA THR A 25 6.02 4.74 0.28
C THR A 25 6.32 3.59 -0.68
N SER A 26 6.80 3.90 -1.89
CA SER A 26 7.26 2.90 -2.86
C SER A 26 8.37 1.98 -2.34
N ALA A 27 9.06 2.34 -1.25
CA ALA A 27 10.04 1.49 -0.59
C ALA A 27 9.43 0.21 0.02
N PHE A 28 8.11 0.18 0.24
CA PHE A 28 7.38 -0.99 0.74
C PHE A 28 7.07 -2.03 -0.36
N SER A 29 7.68 -1.87 -1.55
CA SER A 29 7.27 -2.57 -2.76
C SER A 29 7.87 -3.98 -2.96
N THR A 30 8.66 -4.53 -2.06
CA THR A 30 9.35 -5.79 -2.37
C THR A 30 8.50 -7.04 -2.03
N GLY A 31 8.06 -7.77 -3.07
CA GLY A 31 7.85 -9.23 -3.06
C GLY A 31 6.68 -9.86 -2.30
N ASN A 32 5.94 -9.12 -1.47
CA ASN A 32 4.97 -9.74 -0.57
C ASN A 32 3.52 -9.71 -1.10
N VAL A 33 2.87 -10.87 -1.05
CA VAL A 33 1.42 -11.04 -1.30
C VAL A 33 0.72 -11.22 0.03
N TYR A 34 -0.32 -10.42 0.29
CA TYR A 34 -1.02 -10.42 1.57
C TYR A 34 -2.47 -10.85 1.38
N LEU A 35 -2.80 -12.05 1.87
CA LEU A 35 -4.16 -12.61 1.73
C LEU A 35 -5.25 -11.75 2.40
N HIS A 36 -4.89 -10.91 3.38
CA HIS A 36 -5.82 -10.04 4.07
C HIS A 36 -5.95 -8.63 3.43
N MET A 37 -5.10 -8.28 2.45
CA MET A 37 -5.18 -6.99 1.75
C MET A 37 -6.31 -6.98 0.71
N CYS A 38 -7.41 -6.29 1.01
CA CYS A 38 -8.55 -6.19 0.09
C CYS A 38 -8.65 -4.82 -0.64
N LEU A 39 -7.78 -3.86 -0.30
CA LEU A 39 -7.82 -2.50 -0.83
C LEU A 39 -6.40 -1.93 -0.97
N VAL A 40 -6.10 -1.37 -2.14
CA VAL A 40 -4.90 -0.54 -2.38
C VAL A 40 -5.34 0.84 -2.85
N LEU A 41 -4.84 1.88 -2.17
CA LEU A 41 -5.11 3.29 -2.48
C LEU A 41 -3.80 4.00 -2.82
N HIS A 42 -3.68 4.49 -4.05
CA HIS A 42 -2.58 5.39 -4.43
C HIS A 42 -3.02 6.83 -4.18
N VAL A 43 -2.35 7.52 -3.26
CA VAL A 43 -2.69 8.89 -2.82
C VAL A 43 -2.09 9.96 -3.74
N ASP A 44 -1.11 9.60 -4.56
CA ASP A 44 -0.54 10.44 -5.61
C ASP A 44 -0.42 9.66 -6.93
N LYS A 45 -0.25 10.36 -8.05
CA LYS A 45 -0.05 9.74 -9.35
C LYS A 45 1.26 8.94 -9.30
N PRO A 46 1.22 7.62 -9.59
CA PRO A 46 2.45 6.84 -9.73
C PRO A 46 3.35 7.50 -10.79
N PHE A 47 4.62 7.72 -10.46
CA PHE A 47 5.59 8.30 -11.38
C PHE A 47 5.81 7.38 -12.57
N GLU A 48 5.72 6.06 -12.35
CA GLU A 48 5.87 5.03 -13.38
C GLU A 48 4.75 3.96 -13.34
N MET A 49 4.35 3.46 -14.51
CA MET A 49 3.31 2.40 -14.61
C MET A 49 3.76 1.08 -13.99
N LEU A 50 5.05 0.79 -13.95
CA LEU A 50 5.56 -0.44 -13.35
C LEU A 50 5.34 -0.44 -11.83
N GLU A 51 5.65 0.68 -11.16
CA GLU A 51 5.39 0.87 -9.73
C GLU A 51 3.90 0.75 -9.42
N TYR A 52 3.05 1.28 -10.29
CA TYR A 52 1.60 1.17 -10.16
C TYR A 52 1.13 -0.29 -10.20
N ILE A 53 1.52 -1.04 -11.22
CA ILE A 53 1.14 -2.45 -11.39
C ILE A 53 1.66 -3.28 -10.22
N GLN A 54 2.90 -3.05 -9.79
CA GLN A 54 3.49 -3.72 -8.63
C GLN A 54 2.79 -3.34 -7.32
N GLY A 55 2.26 -2.12 -7.19
CA GLY A 55 1.43 -1.69 -6.08
C GLY A 55 0.10 -2.47 -6.02
N GLN A 56 -0.58 -2.59 -7.16
CA GLN A 56 -1.88 -3.29 -7.24
C GLN A 56 -1.75 -4.81 -7.07
N GLY A 57 -0.67 -5.41 -7.58
CA GLY A 57 -0.43 -6.86 -7.50
C GLY A 57 -0.27 -7.43 -6.08
N ARG A 58 -0.34 -6.59 -5.04
CA ARG A 58 -0.21 -6.97 -3.62
C ARG A 58 -1.50 -7.38 -2.97
N ALA A 59 -2.63 -6.91 -3.52
CA ALA A 59 -3.91 -7.27 -2.98
C ALA A 59 -4.19 -8.76 -3.19
N ARG A 60 -5.09 -9.27 -2.36
CA ARG A 60 -5.53 -10.65 -2.26
C ARG A 60 -5.66 -11.34 -3.62
N HIS A 61 -4.97 -12.49 -3.77
CA HIS A 61 -4.94 -13.31 -4.99
C HIS A 61 -5.71 -14.65 -4.83
N ASP A 62 -6.65 -14.73 -3.89
CA ASP A 62 -7.40 -15.98 -3.63
C ASP A 62 -8.75 -16.05 -4.40
N GLY A 63 -8.91 -15.21 -5.41
CA GLY A 63 -10.14 -15.13 -6.21
C GLY A 63 -11.24 -14.27 -5.57
N ALA A 64 -11.05 -13.77 -4.35
CA ALA A 64 -11.94 -12.74 -3.79
C ALA A 64 -11.62 -11.35 -4.37
N SER A 65 -12.65 -10.51 -4.52
CA SER A 65 -12.50 -9.18 -5.10
C SER A 65 -11.58 -8.29 -4.27
N ALA A 66 -10.51 -7.80 -4.90
CA ALA A 66 -9.72 -6.67 -4.41
C ALA A 66 -10.18 -5.38 -5.08
N LEU A 67 -10.15 -4.27 -4.33
CA LEU A 67 -10.45 -2.93 -4.84
C LEU A 67 -9.17 -2.12 -5.01
N TYR A 68 -9.13 -1.38 -6.11
CA TYR A 68 -7.97 -0.60 -6.52
C TYR A 68 -8.41 0.82 -6.87
N TYR A 69 -7.93 1.80 -6.11
CA TYR A 69 -8.23 3.20 -6.36
C TYR A 69 -6.96 4.02 -6.51
N THR A 70 -7.04 5.01 -7.40
CA THR A 70 -6.01 6.04 -7.57
C THR A 70 -6.69 7.37 -7.38
N LEU A 71 -6.27 8.09 -6.34
CA LEU A 71 -6.70 9.47 -6.17
C LEU A 71 -5.87 10.32 -7.13
N VAL A 72 -6.55 10.95 -8.08
CA VAL A 72 -5.93 11.90 -9.00
C VAL A 72 -6.25 13.30 -8.47
N PRO A 73 -5.26 14.04 -7.94
CA PRO A 73 -5.49 15.39 -7.46
C PRO A 73 -6.00 16.28 -8.60
N THR A 74 -7.06 17.04 -8.37
CA THR A 74 -7.57 18.02 -9.35
C THR A 74 -6.77 19.33 -9.34
N LYS A 75 -5.88 19.50 -8.36
CA LYS A 75 -4.89 20.58 -8.24
C LYS A 75 -3.55 19.97 -7.83
N GLN A 76 -2.45 20.46 -8.40
CA GLN A 76 -1.12 20.09 -7.93
C GLN A 76 -0.97 20.50 -6.47
N TRP A 77 -0.39 19.62 -5.67
CA TRP A 77 0.00 19.93 -4.30
C TRP A 77 1.02 21.08 -4.36
N LYS A 78 0.77 22.14 -3.59
CA LYS A 78 1.80 23.16 -3.40
C LYS A 78 2.88 22.53 -2.54
N GLU A 79 4.10 22.45 -3.08
CA GLU A 79 5.29 22.17 -2.25
C GLU A 79 5.32 23.24 -1.14
N GLY A 80 5.26 22.79 0.10
CA GLY A 80 5.34 23.62 1.30
C GLY A 80 6.76 23.70 1.84
#